data_AF-A0AAU1ET49-F1
#
_entry.id   AF-A0AAU1ET49-F1
#
_cell.length_a   1.000
_cell.length_b   1.000
_cell.length_c   1.000
_cell.angle_alpha   90.00
_cell.angle_beta   90.00
_cell.angle_gamma   90.00
#
_symmetry.space_group_name_H-M   'P 1'
#
loop_
_entity.id
_entity.type
_entity.pdbx_description
1 polymer ?
#
loop_
_entity_poly.entity_id
_entity_poly.type
_entity_poly.pdbx_seq_one_letter_code
_entity_poly.pdbx_strand_id
1 'polypeptide(L)'
;MTLFATSQVYASAQHCEIWDETVTYEPVREAVLAITRLLRSLEESAASDLWRGPSQLMRRTRRFMTSVPLPLSSEDLGLGEAGQQLAAWADRMREILDKDRSEELASVARVLNWLGQDQSDPLGDCGREFVTLDEPGTQLLVLPDRRFSLAVTTAMTRKGVSVHVGTYADLQTTRTFSSAAVIGAPMWVPPSVLNAPRVRNLALIHYKLFRQEAEVAPLFGEVFGPVTVSTDVYREVHQSRPFKVGSAPGWQPLPSQTSDPVVELLSDTECSPAAEILAELGHEQLQRSQGAVHEPLFKARIAALADGSHVLLPLQTNAWVLSVDPDAPPGRRVTHTIAASASPGQFLALRTRPHHQDLVDRADELLGTEAVRLRAVQSRWKRELRDRTLAHPRGIKGVANELRGLGAQTANVAYWISTWCIRTRSRNDFGVVMRYLGRGQEAEQVWADLARVDSAHRRSGRNSVDRLEAALSSRSLDQLRHGGWCEVRVQGASGPLVITRLDEFIPGIHKVPAHSLCTLLHSEDN
;
A
#
# COMPACT_ATOMS: atom_id res chain seq x y z
N MET A 1 -16.76 -21.55 9.51
CA MET A 1 -16.73 -22.30 8.23
C MET A 1 -17.24 -23.71 8.50
N THR A 2 -18.16 -24.24 7.70
CA THR A 2 -18.70 -25.60 7.86
C THR A 2 -17.90 -26.60 7.02
N LEU A 3 -17.83 -27.88 7.43
CA LEU A 3 -17.17 -28.95 6.66
C LEU A 3 -17.73 -29.08 5.23
N PHE A 4 -19.02 -28.80 5.07
CA PHE A 4 -19.69 -28.79 3.77
C PHE A 4 -19.15 -27.69 2.85
N ALA A 5 -19.05 -26.45 3.35
CA ALA A 5 -18.48 -25.34 2.58
C ALA A 5 -17.02 -25.60 2.20
N THR A 6 -16.24 -26.20 3.10
CA THR A 6 -14.86 -26.62 2.83
C THR A 6 -14.80 -27.67 1.72
N SER A 7 -15.69 -28.66 1.74
CA SER A 7 -15.76 -29.72 0.71
C SER A 7 -16.10 -29.15 -0.67
N GLN A 8 -17.00 -28.16 -0.75
CA GLN A 8 -17.33 -27.48 -2.00
C GLN A 8 -16.13 -26.72 -2.59
N VAL A 9 -15.37 -26.03 -1.75
CA VAL A 9 -14.14 -25.33 -2.18
C VAL A 9 -13.13 -26.30 -2.77
N TYR A 10 -12.87 -27.43 -2.10
CA TYR A 10 -11.94 -28.44 -2.61
C TYR A 10 -12.44 -29.09 -3.91
N ALA A 11 -13.75 -29.36 -4.03
CA ALA A 11 -14.33 -29.90 -5.24
C ALA A 11 -14.22 -28.92 -6.42
N SER A 12 -14.45 -27.62 -6.18
CA SER A 12 -14.25 -26.57 -7.20
C SER A 12 -12.78 -26.49 -7.61
N ALA A 13 -11.88 -26.45 -6.62
CA ALA A 13 -10.45 -26.40 -6.87
C ALA A 13 -10.02 -27.59 -7.72
N GLN A 14 -10.37 -28.83 -7.36
CA GLN A 14 -9.94 -30.04 -8.07
C GLN A 14 -10.22 -30.02 -9.59
N HIS A 15 -11.30 -29.37 -10.02
CA HIS A 15 -11.72 -29.30 -11.42
C HIS A 15 -11.43 -27.95 -12.08
N CYS A 16 -10.66 -27.08 -11.43
CA CYS A 16 -10.36 -25.77 -11.97
C CYS A 16 -9.36 -25.84 -13.11
N GLU A 17 -9.72 -25.27 -14.26
CA GLU A 17 -8.81 -24.94 -15.35
C GLU A 17 -8.34 -23.49 -15.20
N ILE A 18 -7.03 -23.26 -15.36
CA ILE A 18 -6.42 -21.93 -15.28
C ILE A 18 -5.88 -21.57 -16.66
N TRP A 19 -6.28 -20.42 -17.17
CA TRP A 19 -5.96 -19.91 -18.50
C TRP A 19 -5.16 -18.61 -18.37
N ASP A 20 -4.05 -18.53 -19.07
CA ASP A 20 -3.27 -17.31 -19.25
C ASP A 20 -3.71 -16.61 -20.55
N GLU A 21 -4.45 -15.51 -20.40
CA GLU A 21 -5.16 -14.80 -21.45
C GLU A 21 -4.46 -13.46 -21.76
N THR A 22 -3.46 -13.53 -22.63
CA THR A 22 -2.68 -12.34 -22.98
C THR A 22 -3.40 -11.41 -23.95
N VAL A 23 -3.39 -10.11 -23.68
CA VAL A 23 -3.98 -9.07 -24.53
C VAL A 23 -2.89 -8.31 -25.29
N THR A 24 -3.11 -8.08 -26.58
CA THR A 24 -2.22 -7.24 -27.40
C THR A 24 -2.97 -6.04 -27.96
N TYR A 25 -2.49 -4.85 -27.61
CA TYR A 25 -2.96 -3.59 -28.17
C TYR A 25 -1.81 -2.58 -28.24
N GLU A 26 -1.37 -2.27 -29.46
CA GLU A 26 -0.11 -1.53 -29.69
C GLU A 26 -0.07 -0.14 -29.03
N PRO A 27 -1.15 0.68 -29.08
CA PRO A 27 -1.12 2.01 -28.45
C PRO A 27 -0.86 1.96 -26.94
N VAL A 28 -1.46 0.99 -26.23
CA VAL A 28 -1.22 0.80 -24.79
C VAL A 28 0.19 0.28 -24.54
N ARG A 29 0.68 -0.66 -25.36
CA ARG A 29 2.07 -1.15 -25.28
C ARG A 29 3.05 0.02 -25.40
N GLU A 30 2.92 0.86 -26.42
CA GLU A 30 3.82 1.99 -26.63
C GLU A 30 3.76 3.01 -25.48
N ALA A 31 2.56 3.33 -24.98
CA ALA A 31 2.38 4.23 -23.85
C ALA A 31 3.09 3.72 -22.58
N VAL A 32 2.84 2.46 -22.23
CA VAL A 32 3.41 1.82 -21.04
C VAL A 32 4.93 1.74 -21.13
N LEU A 33 5.47 1.42 -22.30
CA LEU A 33 6.91 1.37 -22.53
C LEU A 33 7.55 2.76 -22.52
N ALA A 34 6.91 3.78 -23.11
CA ALA A 34 7.40 5.15 -23.08
C ALA A 34 7.45 5.70 -21.65
N ILE A 35 6.38 5.51 -20.87
CA ILE A 35 6.35 5.86 -19.44
C ILE A 35 7.45 5.14 -18.68
N THR A 36 7.62 3.83 -18.92
CA THR A 36 8.60 3.02 -18.20
C THR A 36 10.02 3.45 -18.51
N ARG A 37 10.35 3.73 -19.78
CA ARG A 37 11.65 4.26 -20.19
C ARG A 37 11.96 5.57 -19.50
N LEU A 38 11.03 6.52 -19.51
CA LEU A 38 11.21 7.81 -18.84
C LEU A 38 11.37 7.65 -17.32
N LEU A 39 10.51 6.85 -16.67
CA LEU A 39 10.64 6.60 -15.22
C LEU A 39 11.96 5.94 -14.85
N ARG A 40 12.47 5.03 -15.69
CA ARG A 40 13.78 4.39 -15.49
C ARG A 40 14.93 5.36 -15.72
N SER A 41 14.85 6.26 -16.73
CA SER A 41 15.89 7.25 -17.02
C SER A 41 16.00 8.35 -15.95
N LEU A 42 14.95 8.55 -15.15
CA LEU A 42 14.96 9.47 -14.02
C LEU A 42 15.66 8.91 -12.77
N GLU A 43 15.64 7.58 -12.55
CA GLU A 43 16.20 6.93 -11.36
C GLU A 43 15.84 7.67 -10.04
N GLU A 44 16.86 8.13 -9.29
CA GLU A 44 16.68 8.90 -8.05
C GLU A 44 16.05 10.29 -8.28
N SER A 45 16.23 10.86 -9.48
CA SER A 45 15.69 12.17 -9.86
C SER A 45 14.16 12.17 -9.89
N ALA A 46 13.53 11.00 -10.05
CA ALA A 46 12.07 10.86 -10.03
C ALA A 46 11.44 11.34 -8.70
N ALA A 47 12.20 11.33 -7.60
CA ALA A 47 11.75 11.78 -6.29
C ALA A 47 12.01 13.29 -6.03
N SER A 48 12.70 13.99 -6.95
CA SER A 48 12.96 15.42 -6.83
C SER A 48 11.66 16.25 -6.83
N ASP A 49 11.67 17.45 -6.25
CA ASP A 49 10.52 18.37 -6.30
C ASP A 49 10.08 18.67 -7.73
N LEU A 50 11.03 18.64 -8.68
CA LEU A 50 10.79 18.83 -10.10
C LEU A 50 9.92 17.70 -10.66
N TRP A 51 10.36 16.45 -10.48
CA TRP A 51 9.79 15.29 -11.15
C TRP A 51 8.73 14.52 -10.35
N ARG A 52 8.51 14.86 -9.08
CA ARG A 52 7.56 14.13 -8.21
C ARG A 52 6.17 14.02 -8.83
N GLY A 53 5.55 15.16 -9.10
CA GLY A 53 4.18 15.21 -9.63
C GLY A 53 4.04 14.42 -10.94
N PRO A 54 4.85 14.70 -11.97
CA PRO A 54 4.84 13.93 -13.22
C PRO A 54 5.11 12.45 -13.03
N SER A 55 6.06 12.08 -12.17
CA SER A 55 6.43 10.68 -11.94
C SER A 55 5.32 9.90 -11.26
N GLN A 56 4.65 10.49 -10.27
CA GLN A 56 3.49 9.90 -9.59
C GLN A 56 2.33 9.72 -10.58
N LEU A 57 2.01 10.77 -11.33
CA LEU A 57 0.97 10.73 -12.35
C LEU A 57 1.25 9.63 -13.38
N MET A 58 2.48 9.55 -13.90
CA MET A 58 2.90 8.50 -14.84
C MET A 58 2.80 7.10 -14.26
N ARG A 59 3.24 6.87 -13.02
CA ARG A 59 3.13 5.55 -12.35
C ARG A 59 1.67 5.12 -12.23
N ARG A 60 0.81 6.03 -11.77
CA ARG A 60 -0.63 5.83 -11.62
C ARG A 60 -1.31 5.49 -12.94
N THR A 61 -1.11 6.34 -13.95
CA THR A 61 -1.68 6.14 -15.29
C THR A 61 -1.21 4.82 -15.90
N ARG A 62 0.08 4.48 -15.75
CA ARG A 62 0.62 3.20 -16.21
C ARG A 62 -0.06 2.00 -15.53
N ARG A 63 -0.23 2.04 -14.20
CA ARG A 63 -0.95 0.99 -13.45
C ARG A 63 -2.37 0.85 -13.99
N PHE A 64 -3.13 1.95 -14.03
CA PHE A 64 -4.54 1.94 -14.45
C PHE A 64 -4.73 1.35 -15.84
N MET A 65 -3.92 1.77 -16.82
CA MET A 65 -3.95 1.21 -18.17
C MET A 65 -3.77 -0.31 -18.18
N THR A 66 -2.94 -0.86 -17.28
CA THR A 66 -2.60 -2.29 -17.25
C THR A 66 -3.50 -3.15 -16.37
N SER A 67 -4.38 -2.55 -15.56
CA SER A 67 -5.09 -3.29 -14.51
C SER A 67 -6.58 -2.95 -14.37
N VAL A 68 -7.10 -1.98 -15.13
CA VAL A 68 -8.50 -1.54 -15.03
C VAL A 68 -9.20 -1.79 -16.37
N PRO A 69 -10.19 -2.70 -16.42
CA PRO A 69 -10.91 -3.06 -17.64
C PRO A 69 -12.03 -2.06 -17.94
N LEU A 70 -11.62 -0.86 -18.35
CA LEU A 70 -12.48 0.22 -18.80
C LEU A 70 -12.06 0.69 -20.20
N PRO A 71 -12.97 1.28 -20.97
CA PRO A 71 -12.60 2.03 -22.17
C PRO A 71 -11.50 3.03 -21.86
N LEU A 72 -10.49 3.13 -22.74
CA LEU A 72 -9.32 3.99 -22.52
C LEU A 72 -9.69 5.48 -22.40
N SER A 73 -10.81 5.87 -23.00
CA SER A 73 -11.42 7.19 -22.87
C SER A 73 -12.25 7.42 -21.59
N SER A 74 -12.34 6.44 -20.68
CA SER A 74 -13.11 6.58 -19.45
C SER A 74 -12.53 7.69 -18.57
N GLU A 75 -13.41 8.55 -18.05
CA GLU A 75 -13.04 9.58 -17.07
C GLU A 75 -12.43 8.98 -15.81
N ASP A 76 -12.87 7.78 -15.40
CA ASP A 76 -12.33 7.08 -14.23
C ASP A 76 -10.84 6.73 -14.41
N LEU A 77 -10.37 6.47 -15.65
CA LEU A 77 -8.95 6.22 -15.92
C LEU A 77 -8.13 7.51 -15.98
N GLY A 78 -8.76 8.64 -16.33
CA GLY A 78 -8.12 9.95 -16.39
C GLY A 78 -6.93 10.06 -17.36
N LEU A 79 -6.84 9.20 -18.39
CA LEU A 79 -5.66 9.15 -19.28
C LEU A 79 -5.47 10.47 -20.05
N GLY A 80 -6.55 11.03 -20.60
CA GLY A 80 -6.51 12.29 -21.33
C GLY A 80 -6.17 13.48 -20.43
N GLU A 81 -6.73 13.54 -19.23
CA GLU A 81 -6.39 14.58 -18.25
C GLU A 81 -4.91 14.49 -17.84
N ALA A 82 -4.42 13.27 -17.57
CA ALA A 82 -3.01 13.04 -17.28
C ALA A 82 -2.10 13.49 -18.43
N GLY A 83 -2.50 13.21 -19.69
CA GLY A 83 -1.81 13.68 -20.88
C GLY A 83 -1.73 15.22 -20.96
N GLN A 84 -2.82 15.92 -20.64
CA GLN A 84 -2.85 17.39 -20.60
C GLN A 84 -1.96 17.96 -19.49
N GLN A 85 -2.01 17.38 -18.29
CA GLN A 85 -1.18 17.80 -17.17
C GLN A 85 0.32 17.61 -17.46
N LEU A 86 0.70 16.47 -18.07
CA LEU A 86 2.08 16.20 -18.46
C LEU A 86 2.54 17.11 -19.61
N ALA A 87 1.67 17.43 -20.57
CA ALA A 87 1.98 18.40 -21.63
C ALA A 87 2.25 19.80 -21.06
N ALA A 88 1.37 20.29 -20.18
CA ALA A 88 1.53 21.57 -19.50
C ALA A 88 2.79 21.59 -18.61
N TRP A 89 3.16 20.46 -18.03
CA TRP A 89 4.44 20.33 -17.33
C TRP A 89 5.61 20.42 -18.31
N ALA A 90 5.60 19.66 -19.40
CA ALA A 90 6.66 19.65 -20.40
C ALA A 90 6.94 21.05 -20.97
N ASP A 91 5.88 21.82 -21.23
CA ASP A 91 5.98 23.19 -21.72
C ASP A 91 6.63 24.12 -20.70
N ARG A 92 6.24 24.04 -19.42
CA ARG A 92 6.82 24.86 -18.34
C ARG A 92 8.31 24.59 -18.12
N MET A 93 8.77 23.40 -18.46
CA MET A 93 10.10 22.91 -18.09
C MET A 93 11.01 22.76 -19.29
N ARG A 94 10.55 23.17 -20.48
CA ARG A 94 11.28 23.10 -21.74
C ARG A 94 12.63 23.82 -21.71
N GLU A 95 12.75 24.90 -20.92
CA GLU A 95 13.99 25.67 -20.76
C GLU A 95 14.91 25.09 -19.67
N ILE A 96 14.40 24.21 -18.82
CA ILE A 96 15.11 23.65 -17.66
C ILE A 96 15.63 22.24 -17.96
N LEU A 97 14.84 21.45 -18.68
CA LEU A 97 15.21 20.09 -19.08
C LEU A 97 16.12 20.09 -20.29
N ASP A 98 16.95 19.06 -20.38
CA ASP A 98 17.59 18.72 -21.65
C ASP A 98 16.54 18.37 -22.71
N LYS A 99 16.92 18.57 -23.97
CA LYS A 99 16.04 18.40 -25.13
C LYS A 99 15.43 17.00 -25.18
N ASP A 100 16.24 15.98 -24.91
CA ASP A 100 15.84 14.58 -25.02
C ASP A 100 14.75 14.26 -23.98
N ARG A 101 14.94 14.63 -22.71
CA ARG A 101 13.91 14.44 -21.65
C ARG A 101 12.64 15.24 -21.90
N SER A 102 12.77 16.47 -22.42
CA SER A 102 11.60 17.28 -22.77
C SER A 102 10.80 16.62 -23.90
N GLU A 103 11.47 16.06 -24.90
CA GLU A 103 10.83 15.34 -26.01
C GLU A 103 10.20 14.02 -25.55
N GLU A 104 10.86 13.26 -24.68
CA GLU A 104 10.31 12.04 -24.08
C GLU A 104 9.02 12.31 -23.30
N LEU A 105 9.03 13.32 -22.42
CA LEU A 105 7.85 13.71 -21.65
C LEU A 105 6.71 14.19 -22.55
N ALA A 106 7.00 15.03 -23.55
CA ALA A 106 6.02 15.47 -24.53
C ALA A 106 5.44 14.30 -25.35
N SER A 107 6.26 13.29 -25.63
CA SER A 107 5.83 12.06 -26.30
C SER A 107 4.86 11.25 -25.44
N VAL A 108 5.18 11.05 -24.16
CA VAL A 108 4.28 10.40 -23.19
C VAL A 108 2.94 11.15 -23.12
N ALA A 109 2.99 12.47 -22.97
CA ALA A 109 1.80 13.31 -22.92
C ALA A 109 0.91 13.17 -24.16
N ARG A 110 1.51 13.16 -25.36
CA ARG A 110 0.79 13.00 -26.64
C ARG A 110 0.08 11.65 -26.73
N VAL A 111 0.75 10.57 -26.34
CA VAL A 111 0.16 9.22 -26.38
C VAL A 111 -0.99 9.11 -25.39
N LEU A 112 -0.83 9.63 -24.17
CA LEU A 112 -1.90 9.60 -23.17
C LEU A 112 -3.12 10.44 -23.58
N ASN A 113 -2.90 11.59 -24.21
CA ASN A 113 -3.99 12.38 -24.80
C ASN A 113 -4.75 11.62 -25.88
N TRP A 114 -4.04 10.90 -26.74
CA TRP A 114 -4.67 10.07 -27.78
C TRP A 114 -5.46 8.91 -27.16
N LEU A 115 -4.87 8.19 -26.20
CA LEU A 115 -5.53 7.09 -25.49
C LEU A 115 -6.79 7.56 -24.75
N GLY A 116 -6.77 8.77 -24.17
CA GLY A 116 -7.94 9.37 -23.54
C GLY A 116 -9.11 9.68 -24.49
N GLN A 117 -8.93 9.55 -25.80
CA GLN A 117 -9.98 9.67 -26.81
C GLN A 117 -10.40 8.32 -27.40
N ASP A 118 -9.63 7.26 -27.13
CA ASP A 118 -9.85 5.93 -27.69
C ASP A 118 -10.95 5.19 -26.92
N GLN A 119 -12.01 4.81 -27.63
CA GLN A 119 -13.16 4.10 -27.06
C GLN A 119 -12.91 2.59 -26.88
N SER A 120 -11.75 2.10 -27.30
CA SER A 120 -11.37 0.69 -27.16
C SER A 120 -11.25 0.31 -25.68
N ASP A 121 -11.67 -0.90 -25.34
CA ASP A 121 -11.61 -1.47 -23.99
C ASP A 121 -10.92 -2.85 -24.04
N PRO A 122 -9.59 -2.92 -24.30
CA PRO A 122 -8.93 -4.20 -24.57
C PRO A 122 -9.06 -5.24 -23.46
N LEU A 123 -8.84 -4.82 -22.21
CA LEU A 123 -8.93 -5.70 -21.05
C LEU A 123 -10.39 -6.07 -20.76
N GLY A 124 -11.31 -5.11 -20.88
CA GLY A 124 -12.73 -5.38 -20.65
C GLY A 124 -13.36 -6.23 -21.75
N ASP A 125 -12.97 -6.08 -23.01
CA ASP A 125 -13.44 -6.92 -24.12
C ASP A 125 -13.00 -8.38 -23.90
N CYS A 126 -11.73 -8.61 -23.60
CA CYS A 126 -11.20 -9.93 -23.26
C CYS A 126 -11.90 -10.52 -22.02
N GLY A 127 -12.05 -9.72 -20.95
CA GLY A 127 -12.75 -10.13 -19.74
C GLY A 127 -14.21 -10.49 -19.99
N ARG A 128 -14.92 -9.72 -20.82
CA ARG A 128 -16.31 -10.00 -21.22
C ARG A 128 -16.41 -11.31 -21.96
N GLU A 129 -15.58 -11.52 -22.98
CA GLU A 129 -15.61 -12.74 -23.78
C GLU A 129 -15.48 -13.97 -22.87
N PHE A 130 -14.50 -13.97 -21.97
CA PHE A 130 -14.28 -15.07 -21.04
C PHE A 130 -15.45 -15.30 -20.08
N VAL A 131 -15.95 -14.27 -19.39
CA VAL A 131 -17.04 -14.47 -18.40
C VAL A 131 -18.38 -14.80 -19.06
N THR A 132 -18.55 -14.53 -20.36
CA THR A 132 -19.78 -14.89 -21.09
C THR A 132 -19.81 -16.34 -21.57
N LEU A 133 -18.74 -17.12 -21.36
CA LEU A 133 -18.70 -18.55 -21.72
C LEU A 133 -19.63 -19.41 -20.84
N ASP A 134 -19.93 -18.97 -19.62
CA ASP A 134 -20.71 -19.70 -18.61
C ASP A 134 -22.09 -19.06 -18.30
N GLU A 135 -22.91 -19.75 -17.50
CA GLU A 135 -24.25 -19.30 -17.09
C GLU A 135 -24.23 -17.96 -16.31
N PRO A 136 -25.03 -16.94 -16.73
CA PRO A 136 -25.09 -15.63 -16.09
C PRO A 136 -25.31 -15.66 -14.57
N GLY A 137 -24.68 -14.73 -13.85
CA GLY A 137 -24.88 -14.51 -12.41
C GLY A 137 -23.99 -15.34 -11.49
N THR A 138 -23.14 -16.19 -12.06
CA THR A 138 -22.16 -17.00 -11.31
C THR A 138 -20.71 -16.63 -11.61
N GLN A 139 -20.50 -15.54 -12.35
CA GLN A 139 -19.17 -15.08 -12.76
C GLN A 139 -18.63 -13.95 -11.90
N LEU A 140 -17.31 -13.89 -11.84
CA LEU A 140 -16.56 -12.86 -11.13
C LEU A 140 -15.53 -12.20 -12.05
N LEU A 141 -15.47 -10.87 -12.04
CA LEU A 141 -14.37 -10.10 -12.58
C LEU A 141 -13.57 -9.53 -11.41
N VAL A 142 -12.32 -9.95 -11.27
CA VAL A 142 -11.44 -9.58 -10.16
C VAL A 142 -10.53 -8.45 -10.58
N LEU A 143 -10.58 -7.37 -9.80
CA LEU A 143 -9.72 -6.20 -9.94
C LEU A 143 -8.74 -6.12 -8.77
N PRO A 144 -7.52 -5.60 -9.00
CA PRO A 144 -6.58 -5.33 -7.91
C PRO A 144 -6.97 -4.07 -7.11
N ASP A 145 -7.84 -3.21 -7.65
CA ASP A 145 -8.24 -1.96 -7.03
C ASP A 145 -9.76 -1.82 -7.03
N ARG A 146 -10.35 -1.88 -5.82
CA ARG A 146 -11.81 -1.90 -5.62
C ARG A 146 -12.49 -0.59 -6.00
N ARG A 147 -11.74 0.52 -6.08
CA ARG A 147 -12.31 1.84 -6.42
C ARG A 147 -12.98 1.82 -7.80
N PHE A 148 -12.49 0.98 -8.71
CA PHE A 148 -13.04 0.84 -10.05
C PHE A 148 -14.21 -0.14 -10.15
N SER A 149 -14.59 -0.86 -9.07
CA SER A 149 -15.61 -1.91 -9.15
C SER A 149 -16.94 -1.37 -9.68
N LEU A 150 -17.37 -0.17 -9.27
CA LEU A 150 -18.64 0.42 -9.74
C LEU A 150 -18.57 0.87 -11.20
N ALA A 151 -17.49 1.55 -11.58
CA ALA A 151 -17.26 2.01 -12.96
C ALA A 151 -17.22 0.81 -13.91
N VAL A 152 -16.46 -0.23 -13.56
CA VAL A 152 -16.34 -1.46 -14.34
C VAL A 152 -17.67 -2.21 -14.41
N THR A 153 -18.39 -2.35 -13.29
CA THR A 153 -19.74 -2.96 -13.29
C THR A 153 -20.67 -2.23 -14.26
N THR A 154 -20.63 -0.90 -14.25
CA THR A 154 -21.44 -0.06 -15.13
C THR A 154 -21.04 -0.25 -16.59
N ALA A 155 -19.74 -0.29 -16.89
CA ALA A 155 -19.23 -0.53 -18.25
C ALA A 155 -19.63 -1.91 -18.77
N MET A 156 -19.50 -2.96 -17.96
CA MET A 156 -19.94 -4.32 -18.30
C MET A 156 -21.45 -4.38 -18.56
N THR A 157 -22.26 -3.75 -17.70
CA THR A 157 -23.72 -3.72 -17.84
C THR A 157 -24.15 -3.00 -19.13
N ARG A 158 -23.49 -1.88 -19.49
CA ARG A 158 -23.75 -1.17 -20.76
C ARG A 158 -23.48 -2.03 -21.99
N LYS A 159 -22.60 -3.03 -21.88
CA LYS A 159 -22.29 -4.02 -22.92
C LYS A 159 -23.15 -5.28 -22.83
N GLY A 160 -24.18 -5.30 -21.97
CA GLY A 160 -25.11 -6.41 -21.82
C GLY A 160 -24.60 -7.57 -20.98
N VAL A 161 -23.49 -7.39 -20.24
CA VAL A 161 -22.89 -8.45 -19.41
C VAL A 161 -23.20 -8.17 -17.93
N SER A 162 -23.90 -9.09 -17.28
CA SER A 162 -24.12 -9.06 -15.83
C SER A 162 -23.07 -9.92 -15.14
N VAL A 163 -22.13 -9.27 -14.45
CA VAL A 163 -21.00 -9.92 -13.76
C VAL A 163 -20.80 -9.31 -12.38
N HIS A 164 -20.42 -10.13 -11.41
CA HIS A 164 -19.99 -9.61 -10.11
C HIS A 164 -18.57 -9.06 -10.25
N VAL A 165 -18.35 -7.78 -9.92
CA VAL A 165 -17.01 -7.19 -9.91
C VAL A 165 -16.51 -7.12 -8.48
N GLY A 166 -15.35 -7.73 -8.22
CA GLY A 166 -14.78 -7.90 -6.88
C GLY A 166 -13.26 -7.77 -6.87
N THR A 167 -12.63 -8.22 -5.78
CA THR A 167 -11.17 -8.29 -5.59
C THR A 167 -10.73 -9.72 -5.32
N TYR A 168 -9.42 -9.93 -5.13
CA TYR A 168 -8.90 -11.24 -4.72
C TYR A 168 -9.53 -11.75 -3.43
N ALA A 169 -9.98 -10.85 -2.56
CA ALA A 169 -10.66 -11.22 -1.31
C ALA A 169 -11.97 -11.97 -1.57
N ASP A 170 -12.68 -11.68 -2.67
CA ASP A 170 -13.92 -12.39 -3.03
C ASP A 170 -13.64 -13.85 -3.42
N LEU A 171 -12.50 -14.11 -4.08
CA LEU A 171 -11.96 -15.45 -4.33
C LEU A 171 -11.37 -16.11 -3.08
N GLN A 172 -11.29 -15.39 -1.96
CA GLN A 172 -10.80 -15.87 -0.67
C GLN A 172 -11.92 -16.28 0.31
N THR A 173 -13.20 -16.12 -0.06
CA THR A 173 -14.38 -16.40 0.79
C THR A 173 -14.80 -17.88 0.82
N THR A 174 -16.01 -18.25 1.25
CA THR A 174 -16.54 -19.62 1.03
C THR A 174 -17.39 -19.75 -0.23
N ARG A 175 -17.61 -18.64 -0.95
CA ARG A 175 -18.42 -18.61 -2.16
C ARG A 175 -17.62 -19.20 -3.32
N THR A 176 -18.29 -20.00 -4.14
CA THR A 176 -17.73 -20.52 -5.39
C THR A 176 -18.38 -19.85 -6.60
N PHE A 177 -17.64 -19.76 -7.69
CA PHE A 177 -18.07 -19.17 -8.96
C PHE A 177 -17.91 -20.19 -10.08
N SER A 178 -18.61 -20.02 -11.20
CA SER A 178 -18.41 -20.84 -12.40
C SER A 178 -17.11 -20.42 -13.09
N SER A 179 -17.04 -19.14 -13.45
CA SER A 179 -15.90 -18.49 -14.08
C SER A 179 -15.42 -17.29 -13.27
N ALA A 180 -14.11 -17.07 -13.25
CA ALA A 180 -13.52 -15.80 -12.82
C ALA A 180 -12.47 -15.32 -13.80
N ALA A 181 -12.50 -14.02 -14.11
CA ALA A 181 -11.45 -13.33 -14.87
C ALA A 181 -10.70 -12.38 -13.94
N VAL A 182 -9.41 -12.61 -13.75
CA VAL A 182 -8.52 -11.79 -12.94
C VAL A 182 -7.77 -10.84 -13.86
N ILE A 183 -7.90 -9.54 -13.62
CA ILE A 183 -7.33 -8.50 -14.48
C ILE A 183 -6.06 -7.95 -13.86
N GLY A 184 -5.00 -7.86 -14.67
CA GLY A 184 -3.73 -7.27 -14.29
C GLY A 184 -2.62 -8.30 -14.20
N ALA A 185 -1.47 -7.86 -13.72
CA ALA A 185 -0.23 -8.62 -13.86
C ALA A 185 -0.29 -9.96 -13.07
N PRO A 186 0.09 -11.11 -13.67
CA PRO A 186 -0.09 -12.43 -13.06
C PRO A 186 0.55 -12.61 -11.69
N MET A 187 1.69 -11.94 -11.47
CA MET A 187 2.43 -11.99 -10.21
C MET A 187 1.74 -11.27 -9.05
N TRP A 188 0.68 -10.49 -9.31
CA TRP A 188 -0.13 -9.88 -8.26
C TRP A 188 -1.19 -10.84 -7.74
N VAL A 189 -1.44 -11.95 -8.42
CA VAL A 189 -2.43 -12.93 -8.01
C VAL A 189 -1.91 -13.68 -6.79
N PRO A 190 -2.63 -13.65 -5.65
CA PRO A 190 -2.19 -14.35 -4.46
C PRO A 190 -2.04 -15.85 -4.76
N PRO A 191 -0.96 -16.50 -4.29
CA PRO A 191 -0.77 -17.94 -4.51
C PRO A 191 -1.97 -18.77 -4.05
N SER A 192 -2.68 -18.34 -3.00
CA SER A 192 -3.89 -19.03 -2.51
C SER A 192 -5.03 -19.07 -3.52
N VAL A 193 -5.13 -18.07 -4.40
CA VAL A 193 -6.12 -18.03 -5.49
C VAL A 193 -5.80 -19.09 -6.55
N LEU A 194 -4.52 -19.31 -6.84
CA LEU A 194 -4.08 -20.31 -7.83
C LEU A 194 -4.04 -21.74 -7.28
N ASN A 195 -3.68 -21.92 -6.00
CA ASN A 195 -3.59 -23.24 -5.38
C ASN A 195 -4.96 -23.83 -5.03
N ALA A 196 -5.84 -23.00 -4.49
CA ALA A 196 -7.18 -23.38 -4.05
C ALA A 196 -8.25 -22.48 -4.70
N PRO A 197 -8.35 -22.48 -6.04
CA PRO A 197 -9.30 -21.64 -6.75
C PRO A 197 -10.72 -22.00 -6.36
N ARG A 198 -11.53 -20.97 -6.12
CA ARG A 198 -12.96 -21.10 -5.80
C ARG A 198 -13.83 -20.96 -7.03
N VAL A 199 -13.27 -21.33 -8.17
CA VAL A 199 -13.87 -21.23 -9.49
C VAL A 199 -13.64 -22.53 -10.26
N ARG A 200 -14.42 -22.77 -11.32
CA ARG A 200 -14.16 -23.88 -12.26
C ARG A 200 -13.28 -23.43 -13.43
N ASN A 201 -13.46 -22.20 -13.89
CA ASN A 201 -12.65 -21.61 -14.94
C ASN A 201 -12.02 -20.32 -14.39
N LEU A 202 -10.70 -20.21 -14.46
CA LEU A 202 -9.95 -19.02 -14.04
C LEU A 202 -9.15 -18.47 -15.21
N ALA A 203 -9.43 -17.26 -15.66
CA ALA A 203 -8.58 -16.54 -16.61
C ALA A 203 -7.71 -15.51 -15.90
N LEU A 204 -6.44 -15.46 -16.27
CA LEU A 204 -5.48 -14.44 -15.90
C LEU A 204 -5.31 -13.52 -17.11
N ILE A 205 -5.98 -12.38 -17.10
CA ILE A 205 -6.06 -11.47 -18.25
C ILE A 205 -5.12 -10.29 -18.03
N HIS A 206 -4.15 -10.15 -18.92
CA HIS A 206 -3.17 -9.08 -18.84
C HIS A 206 -2.57 -8.74 -20.19
N TYR A 207 -2.01 -7.54 -20.33
CA TYR A 207 -1.24 -7.22 -21.52
C TYR A 207 0.04 -8.06 -21.61
N LYS A 208 0.46 -8.39 -22.82
CA LYS A 208 1.74 -9.03 -23.10
C LYS A 208 2.92 -8.05 -22.95
N LEU A 209 3.12 -7.57 -21.73
CA LEU A 209 4.12 -6.56 -21.34
C LEU A 209 4.95 -6.97 -20.12
N PHE A 210 4.55 -8.02 -19.41
CA PHE A 210 5.22 -8.47 -18.18
C PHE A 210 6.26 -9.56 -18.50
N ARG A 211 7.36 -9.56 -17.73
CA ARG A 211 8.43 -10.57 -17.87
C ARG A 211 8.05 -11.93 -17.32
N GLN A 212 7.28 -11.94 -16.22
CA GLN A 212 6.95 -13.15 -15.49
C GLN A 212 5.62 -13.72 -15.96
N GLU A 213 5.59 -15.04 -16.06
CA GLU A 213 4.38 -15.82 -16.29
C GLU A 213 3.73 -16.18 -14.95
N ALA A 214 2.46 -16.58 -14.98
CA ALA A 214 1.78 -17.08 -13.80
C ALA A 214 2.40 -18.41 -13.33
N GLU A 215 2.74 -18.52 -12.06
CA GLU A 215 3.25 -19.76 -11.47
C GLU A 215 2.40 -20.19 -10.27
N VAL A 216 1.99 -21.46 -10.26
CA VAL A 216 1.30 -22.06 -9.11
C VAL A 216 2.33 -22.51 -8.08
N ALA A 217 2.79 -21.57 -7.26
CA ALA A 217 3.77 -21.83 -6.21
C ALA A 217 3.14 -22.47 -4.96
N PRO A 218 3.77 -23.45 -4.31
CA PRO A 218 3.19 -24.12 -3.15
C PRO A 218 3.07 -23.21 -1.91
N LEU A 219 1.88 -23.19 -1.28
CA LEU A 219 1.56 -22.32 -0.14
C LEU A 219 2.42 -22.52 1.11
N PHE A 220 2.96 -23.72 1.30
CA PHE A 220 3.61 -24.17 2.54
C PHE A 220 5.10 -24.43 2.39
N GLY A 221 5.67 -24.19 1.21
CA GLY A 221 7.08 -24.49 0.90
C GLY A 221 8.07 -23.78 1.82
N GLU A 222 7.79 -22.52 2.18
CA GLU A 222 8.66 -21.74 3.07
C GLU A 222 8.54 -22.14 4.55
N VAL A 223 7.37 -22.62 4.98
CA VAL A 223 7.08 -22.91 6.40
C VAL A 223 7.56 -24.30 6.79
N PHE A 224 7.40 -25.27 5.89
CA PHE A 224 7.68 -26.67 6.19
C PHE A 224 8.89 -27.23 5.41
N GLY A 225 9.51 -26.43 4.56
CA GLY A 225 10.61 -26.86 3.69
C GLY A 225 10.15 -27.87 2.61
N PRO A 226 11.10 -28.43 1.83
CA PRO A 226 10.80 -29.33 0.72
C PRO A 226 10.18 -30.68 1.13
N VAL A 227 10.11 -30.99 2.43
CA VAL A 227 9.75 -32.33 2.95
C VAL A 227 8.24 -32.50 3.14
N THR A 228 7.48 -31.40 3.19
CA THR A 228 6.02 -31.40 3.48
C THR A 228 5.26 -30.44 2.56
N VAL A 229 5.86 -30.13 1.41
CA VAL A 229 5.13 -29.49 0.31
C VAL A 229 4.02 -30.46 -0.07
N SER A 230 2.77 -29.99 -0.05
CA SER A 230 1.61 -30.67 -0.61
C SER A 230 2.02 -31.25 -1.96
N THR A 231 2.31 -32.55 -1.99
CA THR A 231 3.25 -33.11 -2.97
C THR A 231 2.65 -33.27 -4.35
N ASP A 232 1.38 -32.90 -4.52
CA ASP A 232 0.57 -33.21 -5.71
C ASP A 232 -0.39 -32.08 -6.14
N VAL A 233 -0.24 -30.84 -5.65
CA VAL A 233 -1.04 -29.71 -6.18
C VAL A 233 -0.23 -28.98 -7.25
N TYR A 234 0.02 -29.68 -8.35
CA TYR A 234 0.47 -29.04 -9.59
C TYR A 234 -0.77 -28.73 -10.43
N ARG A 235 -0.95 -27.47 -10.80
CA ARG A 235 -1.97 -27.05 -11.75
C ARG A 235 -1.27 -26.44 -12.95
N GLU A 236 -1.59 -26.98 -14.11
CA GLU A 236 -1.11 -26.40 -15.36
C GLU A 236 -1.85 -25.09 -15.62
N VAL A 237 -1.10 -24.07 -16.01
CA VAL A 237 -1.66 -22.82 -16.54
C VAL A 237 -1.62 -22.92 -18.05
N HIS A 238 -2.80 -23.01 -18.67
CA HIS A 238 -2.93 -23.16 -20.11
C HIS A 238 -2.72 -21.83 -20.81
N GLN A 239 -1.81 -21.78 -21.77
CA GLN A 239 -1.55 -20.59 -22.58
C GLN A 239 -2.60 -20.43 -23.68
N SER A 240 -3.31 -19.31 -23.69
CA SER A 240 -4.27 -19.00 -24.74
C SER A 240 -3.61 -18.33 -25.96
N ARG A 241 -4.38 -18.19 -27.05
CA ARG A 241 -3.94 -17.33 -28.15
C ARG A 241 -4.16 -15.87 -27.74
N PRO A 242 -3.18 -14.97 -27.98
CA PRO A 242 -3.32 -13.59 -27.57
C PRO A 242 -4.60 -12.95 -28.12
N PHE A 243 -5.39 -12.35 -27.24
CA PHE A 243 -6.56 -11.57 -27.59
C PHE A 243 -6.10 -10.30 -28.33
N LYS A 244 -6.48 -10.20 -29.60
CA LYS A 244 -6.12 -9.09 -30.47
C LYS A 244 -7.28 -8.13 -30.56
N VAL A 245 -7.08 -6.92 -30.05
CA VAL A 245 -7.96 -5.81 -30.36
C VAL A 245 -7.69 -5.36 -31.78
N GLY A 246 -8.73 -4.94 -32.49
CA GLY A 246 -8.63 -4.42 -33.86
C GLY A 246 -7.64 -3.26 -33.98
N SER A 247 -7.29 -2.92 -35.23
CA SER A 247 -6.39 -1.80 -35.50
C SER A 247 -6.93 -0.47 -34.99
N ALA A 248 -6.10 0.26 -34.24
CA ALA A 248 -6.37 1.60 -33.73
C ALA A 248 -6.44 2.65 -34.86
N PRO A 249 -7.62 3.16 -35.24
CA PRO A 249 -7.74 4.09 -36.36
C PRO A 249 -7.03 5.41 -36.05
N GLY A 250 -6.16 5.86 -36.95
CA GLY A 250 -5.43 7.12 -36.78
C GLY A 250 -4.28 7.06 -35.77
N TRP A 251 -3.96 5.89 -35.22
CA TRP A 251 -2.74 5.71 -34.43
C TRP A 251 -1.50 5.83 -35.31
N GLN A 252 -0.51 6.57 -34.83
CA GLN A 252 0.81 6.63 -35.42
C GLN A 252 1.83 6.17 -34.38
N PRO A 253 2.63 5.12 -34.67
CA PRO A 253 3.66 4.66 -33.76
C PRO A 253 4.64 5.78 -33.39
N LEU A 254 5.09 5.79 -32.14
CA LEU A 254 6.20 6.62 -31.73
C LEU A 254 7.47 6.23 -32.51
N PRO A 255 8.39 7.19 -32.76
CA PRO A 255 9.68 6.86 -33.34
C PRO A 255 10.38 5.79 -32.49
N SER A 256 10.55 4.60 -33.08
CA SER A 256 11.14 3.46 -32.39
C SER A 256 12.61 3.73 -32.12
N GLN A 257 12.98 3.81 -30.83
CA GLN A 257 14.37 3.73 -30.41
C GLN A 257 14.74 2.24 -30.35
N THR A 258 15.84 1.86 -31.01
CA THR A 258 16.34 0.48 -31.03
C THR A 258 16.79 0.06 -29.63
N SER A 259 15.91 -0.64 -28.90
CA SER A 259 16.22 -1.20 -27.58
C SER A 259 15.94 -2.71 -27.55
N ASP A 260 16.59 -3.43 -26.64
CA ASP A 260 16.46 -4.89 -26.49
C ASP A 260 15.06 -5.24 -25.94
N PRO A 261 14.30 -6.15 -26.59
CA PRO A 261 12.94 -6.48 -26.20
C PRO A 261 12.80 -6.99 -24.75
N VAL A 262 13.84 -7.64 -24.19
CA VAL A 262 13.80 -8.12 -22.78
C VAL A 262 13.94 -6.95 -21.80
N VAL A 263 14.73 -5.95 -22.16
CA VAL A 263 14.88 -4.72 -21.37
C VAL A 263 13.55 -3.97 -21.31
N GLU A 264 12.74 -4.00 -22.37
CA GLU A 264 11.45 -3.29 -22.43
C GLU A 264 10.36 -3.90 -21.52
N LEU A 265 10.34 -5.21 -21.32
CA LEU A 265 9.30 -5.85 -20.50
C LEU A 265 9.33 -5.35 -19.04
N LEU A 266 8.14 -5.30 -18.43
CA LEU A 266 7.90 -4.87 -17.06
C LEU A 266 8.26 -5.97 -16.06
N SER A 267 8.90 -5.57 -14.95
CA SER A 267 9.04 -6.42 -13.78
C SER A 267 7.73 -6.50 -12.96
N ASP A 268 7.74 -7.35 -11.95
CA ASP A 268 6.64 -7.62 -11.03
C ASP A 268 6.20 -6.40 -10.21
N THR A 269 7.15 -5.51 -9.93
CA THR A 269 6.92 -4.28 -9.15
C THR A 269 6.50 -3.11 -10.02
N GLU A 270 6.89 -3.08 -11.30
CA GLU A 270 6.61 -2.00 -12.23
C GLU A 270 5.15 -2.08 -12.71
N CYS A 271 4.30 -1.25 -12.10
CA CYS A 271 2.82 -1.15 -12.23
C CYS A 271 2.06 -1.58 -10.96
N SER A 272 2.74 -2.11 -9.94
CA SER A 272 2.08 -2.42 -8.67
C SER A 272 1.73 -1.14 -7.90
N PRO A 273 0.66 -1.15 -7.07
CA PRO A 273 0.40 -0.05 -6.13
C PRO A 273 1.58 0.22 -5.19
N ALA A 274 2.39 -0.80 -4.87
CA ALA A 274 3.60 -0.64 -4.07
C ALA A 274 4.59 0.33 -4.70
N ALA A 275 4.73 0.37 -6.02
CA ALA A 275 5.64 1.29 -6.68
C ALA A 275 5.22 2.77 -6.52
N GLU A 276 3.92 3.05 -6.42
CA GLU A 276 3.39 4.40 -6.14
C GLU A 276 3.67 4.77 -4.67
N ILE A 277 3.25 3.90 -3.75
CA ILE A 277 3.39 4.11 -2.29
C ILE A 277 4.86 4.30 -1.89
N LEU A 278 5.77 3.49 -2.42
CA LEU A 278 7.19 3.59 -2.07
C LEU A 278 7.86 4.84 -2.65
N ALA A 279 7.39 5.32 -3.81
CA ALA A 279 7.90 6.56 -4.39
C ALA A 279 7.55 7.78 -3.53
N GLU A 280 6.34 7.80 -2.96
CA GLU A 280 5.91 8.82 -2.00
C GLU A 280 6.76 8.81 -0.72
N LEU A 281 7.01 7.63 -0.15
CA LEU A 281 7.79 7.49 1.09
C LEU A 281 9.27 7.86 0.90
N GLY A 282 9.86 7.50 -0.24
CA GLY A 282 11.23 7.86 -0.58
C GLY A 282 11.44 9.37 -0.59
N HIS A 283 10.42 10.12 -1.01
CA HIS A 283 10.45 11.59 -0.98
C HIS A 283 10.43 12.16 0.44
N GLU A 284 9.51 11.71 1.30
CA GLU A 284 9.46 12.17 2.69
C GLU A 284 10.81 11.95 3.40
N GLN A 285 11.47 10.84 3.06
CA GLN A 285 12.79 10.53 3.57
C GLN A 285 13.84 11.52 3.03
N LEU A 286 13.85 11.86 1.74
CA LEU A 286 14.80 12.80 1.14
C LEU A 286 14.66 14.21 1.74
N GLN A 287 13.42 14.72 1.91
CA GLN A 287 13.20 16.03 2.55
C GLN A 287 13.70 16.08 3.98
N ARG A 288 13.52 14.99 4.74
CA ARG A 288 14.05 14.91 6.12
C ARG A 288 15.56 14.69 6.16
N SER A 289 16.14 14.05 5.14
CA SER A 289 17.58 13.81 5.02
C SER A 289 18.37 15.09 4.77
N GLN A 290 17.77 16.11 4.14
CA GLN A 290 18.36 17.47 4.07
C GLN A 290 18.53 18.12 5.46
N GLY A 291 17.90 17.55 6.50
CA GLY A 291 18.10 17.84 7.93
C GLY A 291 18.91 16.77 8.68
N ALA A 292 19.97 16.22 8.10
CA ALA A 292 21.10 15.54 8.78
C ALA A 292 20.83 14.41 9.81
N VAL A 293 19.67 13.73 9.83
CA VAL A 293 19.50 12.48 10.60
C VAL A 293 18.77 11.42 9.77
N HIS A 294 19.44 10.32 9.48
CA HIS A 294 18.78 9.10 9.01
C HIS A 294 17.85 8.57 10.09
N GLU A 295 16.54 8.78 9.92
CA GLU A 295 15.52 8.10 10.71
C GLU A 295 15.67 6.59 10.52
N PRO A 296 15.63 5.76 11.59
CA PRO A 296 15.77 4.32 11.45
C PRO A 296 14.64 3.77 10.58
N LEU A 297 15.00 2.94 9.60
CA LEU A 297 14.04 2.26 8.73
C LEU A 297 13.63 0.92 9.32
N PHE A 298 12.35 0.60 9.17
CA PHE A 298 11.71 -0.62 9.65
C PHE A 298 11.29 -1.50 8.48
N LYS A 299 11.46 -2.81 8.63
CA LYS A 299 10.92 -3.76 7.65
C LYS A 299 9.40 -3.85 7.80
N ALA A 300 8.68 -3.61 6.71
CA ALA A 300 7.22 -3.65 6.65
C ALA A 300 6.73 -4.33 5.37
N ARG A 301 5.50 -4.80 5.41
CA ARG A 301 4.71 -5.25 4.26
C ARG A 301 3.62 -4.24 3.98
N ILE A 302 3.25 -4.08 2.72
CA ILE A 302 2.10 -3.25 2.34
C ILE A 302 0.87 -4.16 2.31
N ALA A 303 -0.18 -3.77 3.01
CA ALA A 303 -1.48 -4.41 2.96
C ALA A 303 -2.46 -3.54 2.18
N ALA A 304 -3.20 -4.16 1.26
CA ALA A 304 -4.33 -3.56 0.57
C ALA A 304 -5.61 -3.80 1.38
N LEU A 305 -6.47 -2.80 1.43
CA LEU A 305 -7.62 -2.73 2.32
C LEU A 305 -8.93 -2.68 1.53
N ALA A 306 -10.02 -3.14 2.13
CA ALA A 306 -11.32 -3.31 1.46
C ALA A 306 -11.99 -2.00 1.00
N ASP A 307 -11.54 -0.85 1.50
CA ASP A 307 -11.90 0.50 1.08
C ASP A 307 -11.04 1.03 -0.08
N GLY A 308 -10.05 0.25 -0.54
CA GLY A 308 -9.12 0.63 -1.62
C GLY A 308 -7.87 1.38 -1.15
N SER A 309 -7.75 1.63 0.16
CA SER A 309 -6.56 2.24 0.76
C SER A 309 -5.49 1.19 1.10
N HIS A 310 -4.35 1.65 1.60
CA HIS A 310 -3.21 0.80 1.96
C HIS A 310 -2.69 1.09 3.36
N VAL A 311 -2.00 0.13 3.96
CA VAL A 311 -1.30 0.32 5.24
C VAL A 311 0.03 -0.43 5.26
N LEU A 312 1.05 0.19 5.85
CA LEU A 312 2.34 -0.45 6.10
C LEU A 312 2.35 -1.15 7.45
N LEU A 313 2.44 -2.48 7.45
CA LEU A 313 2.46 -3.30 8.65
C LEU A 313 3.87 -3.83 8.93
N PRO A 314 4.41 -3.60 10.14
CA PRO A 314 5.78 -3.98 10.47
C PRO A 314 5.94 -5.48 10.66
N LEU A 315 7.13 -6.03 10.34
CA LEU A 315 7.43 -7.46 10.50
C LEU A 315 7.99 -7.86 11.86
N GLN A 316 8.66 -6.93 12.57
CA GLN A 316 9.48 -7.26 13.75
C GLN A 316 9.23 -6.36 14.95
N THR A 317 8.19 -5.52 14.91
CA THR A 317 7.91 -4.57 15.99
C THR A 317 6.74 -5.04 16.84
N ASN A 318 6.78 -4.71 18.14
CA ASN A 318 5.63 -4.87 19.04
C ASN A 318 4.62 -3.71 18.85
N ALA A 319 4.44 -3.24 17.61
CA ALA A 319 3.44 -2.26 17.29
C ALA A 319 2.06 -2.90 17.43
N TRP A 320 1.15 -2.21 18.12
CA TRP A 320 -0.21 -2.67 18.30
C TRP A 320 -1.14 -1.90 17.37
N VAL A 321 -2.09 -2.62 16.79
CA VAL A 321 -3.21 -2.06 16.05
C VAL A 321 -4.50 -2.53 16.72
N LEU A 322 -5.57 -1.75 16.58
CA LEU A 322 -6.89 -2.19 17.02
C LEU A 322 -7.48 -3.08 15.93
N SER A 323 -7.93 -4.26 16.33
CA SER A 323 -8.69 -5.18 15.47
C SER A 323 -10.15 -5.20 15.89
N VAL A 324 -11.04 -5.35 14.91
CA VAL A 324 -12.48 -5.43 15.12
C VAL A 324 -12.99 -6.76 14.58
N ASP A 325 -13.73 -7.50 15.41
CA ASP A 325 -14.48 -8.67 14.99
C ASP A 325 -15.98 -8.30 14.95
N PRO A 326 -16.58 -8.13 13.75
CA PRO A 326 -17.98 -7.74 13.65
C PRO A 326 -18.95 -8.83 14.12
N ASP A 327 -18.51 -10.08 14.24
CA ASP A 327 -19.34 -11.22 14.61
C ASP A 327 -19.22 -11.58 16.10
N ALA A 328 -18.23 -11.01 16.79
CA ALA A 328 -18.10 -11.11 18.23
C ALA A 328 -19.27 -10.42 18.98
N PRO A 329 -19.61 -10.90 20.18
CA PRO A 329 -20.63 -10.26 21.02
C PRO A 329 -20.18 -8.86 21.49
N PRO A 330 -21.14 -7.96 21.82
CA PRO A 330 -20.82 -6.65 22.39
C PRO A 330 -19.87 -6.72 23.58
N GLY A 331 -18.90 -5.82 23.63
CA GLY A 331 -17.86 -5.76 24.66
C GLY A 331 -16.66 -6.67 24.39
N ARG A 332 -16.67 -7.43 23.29
CA ARG A 332 -15.54 -8.29 22.86
C ARG A 332 -15.17 -8.10 21.40
N ARG A 333 -15.75 -7.12 20.69
CA ARG A 333 -15.50 -6.92 19.26
C ARG A 333 -14.16 -6.26 19.02
N VAL A 334 -13.80 -5.31 19.87
CA VAL A 334 -12.55 -4.58 19.72
C VAL A 334 -11.46 -5.21 20.59
N THR A 335 -10.30 -5.48 19.99
CA THR A 335 -9.13 -6.02 20.69
C THR A 335 -7.84 -5.34 20.21
N HIS A 336 -6.78 -5.43 21.00
CA HIS A 336 -5.44 -5.08 20.56
C HIS A 336 -4.77 -6.30 19.94
N THR A 337 -4.32 -6.17 18.69
CA THR A 337 -3.56 -7.20 17.99
C THR A 337 -2.18 -6.67 17.62
N ILE A 338 -1.19 -7.56 17.62
CA ILE A 338 0.16 -7.22 17.18
C ILE A 338 0.11 -6.99 15.67
N ALA A 339 0.55 -5.82 15.20
CA ALA A 339 0.46 -5.46 13.79
C ALA A 339 1.18 -6.46 12.87
N ALA A 340 2.28 -7.07 13.34
CA ALA A 340 3.02 -8.11 12.63
C ALA A 340 2.24 -9.44 12.47
N SER A 341 1.22 -9.70 13.30
CA SER A 341 0.38 -10.90 13.19
C SER A 341 -0.92 -10.64 12.42
N ALA A 342 -1.11 -9.43 11.89
CA ALA A 342 -2.28 -9.12 11.10
C ALA A 342 -2.33 -10.01 9.84
N SER A 343 -3.52 -10.52 9.51
CA SER A 343 -3.73 -11.49 8.44
C SER A 343 -4.92 -11.09 7.56
N PRO A 344 -4.96 -11.52 6.29
CA PRO A 344 -6.12 -11.32 5.42
C PRO A 344 -7.42 -11.77 6.08
N GLY A 345 -8.49 -10.99 5.86
CA GLY A 345 -9.81 -11.17 6.46
C GLY A 345 -10.01 -10.47 7.82
N GLN A 346 -8.95 -10.04 8.50
CA GLN A 346 -9.08 -9.29 9.76
C GLN A 346 -9.46 -7.82 9.51
N PHE A 347 -10.32 -7.25 10.33
CA PHE A 347 -10.62 -5.81 10.28
C PHE A 347 -9.70 -5.04 11.20
N LEU A 348 -9.03 -4.02 10.66
CA LEU A 348 -8.16 -3.13 11.39
C LEU A 348 -8.83 -1.77 11.52
N ALA A 349 -8.78 -1.19 12.72
CA ALA A 349 -9.20 0.18 12.96
C ALA A 349 -7.97 1.10 12.84
N LEU A 350 -7.91 1.78 11.70
CA LEU A 350 -6.82 2.63 11.26
C LEU A 350 -7.21 4.10 11.35
N ARG A 351 -6.21 4.97 11.41
CA ARG A 351 -6.39 6.42 11.41
C ARG A 351 -5.87 6.98 10.09
N THR A 352 -6.58 8.00 9.60
CA THR A 352 -6.18 8.82 8.45
C THR A 352 -5.02 9.76 8.77
N ARG A 353 -4.73 10.00 10.06
CA ARG A 353 -3.58 10.78 10.52
C ARG A 353 -2.56 9.91 11.25
N PRO A 354 -1.26 10.25 11.20
CA PRO A 354 -0.22 9.52 11.91
C PRO A 354 -0.57 9.34 13.39
N HIS A 355 -0.61 8.08 13.85
CA HIS A 355 -1.02 7.68 15.19
C HIS A 355 -0.30 8.45 16.31
N HIS A 356 0.96 8.82 16.08
CA HIS A 356 1.77 9.59 17.04
C HIS A 356 1.22 11.00 17.28
N GLN A 357 0.81 11.72 16.22
CA GLN A 357 0.34 13.10 16.37
C GLN A 357 -0.98 13.14 17.13
N ASP A 358 -1.95 12.30 16.76
CA ASP A 358 -3.24 12.24 17.47
C ASP A 358 -3.08 11.78 18.94
N LEU A 359 -2.12 10.90 19.24
CA LEU A 359 -1.83 10.56 20.63
C LEU A 359 -1.17 11.72 21.39
N VAL A 360 -0.31 12.50 20.74
CA VAL A 360 0.28 13.71 21.30
C VAL A 360 -0.81 14.73 21.60
N ASP A 361 -1.69 15.00 20.64
CA ASP A 361 -2.79 15.97 20.78
C ASP A 361 -3.70 15.59 21.95
N ARG A 362 -4.11 14.32 22.05
CA ARG A 362 -4.94 13.83 23.18
C ARG A 362 -4.21 13.81 24.50
N ALA A 363 -2.91 13.48 24.50
CA ALA A 363 -2.10 13.59 25.71
C ALA A 363 -2.02 15.06 26.16
N ASP A 364 -1.93 16.00 25.23
CA ASP A 364 -1.86 17.43 25.50
C ASP A 364 -3.20 17.96 26.03
N GLU A 365 -4.35 17.50 25.49
CA GLU A 365 -5.67 17.76 26.07
C GLU A 365 -5.77 17.28 27.53
N LEU A 366 -5.25 16.09 27.85
CA LEU A 366 -5.23 15.58 29.23
C LEU A 366 -4.28 16.36 30.14
N LEU A 367 -3.20 16.93 29.59
CA LEU A 367 -2.25 17.77 30.32
C LEU A 367 -2.76 19.21 30.50
N GLY A 368 -3.73 19.65 29.69
CA GLY A 368 -4.32 20.98 29.75
C GLY A 368 -3.29 22.07 29.53
N THR A 369 -3.34 23.12 30.35
CA THR A 369 -2.43 24.28 30.25
C THR A 369 -0.95 23.93 30.46
N GLU A 370 -0.65 22.82 31.13
CA GLU A 370 0.72 22.36 31.37
C GLU A 370 1.38 21.72 30.13
N ALA A 371 0.60 21.36 29.12
CA ALA A 371 1.09 20.66 27.92
C ALA A 371 2.26 21.41 27.27
N VAL A 372 2.10 22.71 27.02
CA VAL A 372 3.12 23.55 26.37
C VAL A 372 4.44 23.53 27.14
N ARG A 373 4.38 23.71 28.47
CA ARG A 373 5.56 23.70 29.34
C ARG A 373 6.26 22.34 29.31
N LEU A 374 5.50 21.25 29.48
CA LEU A 374 6.03 19.89 29.52
C LEU A 374 6.62 19.46 28.16
N ARG A 375 6.01 19.86 27.04
CA ARG A 375 6.55 19.64 25.69
C ARG A 375 7.82 20.44 25.42
N ALA A 376 7.92 21.66 25.96
CA ALA A 376 9.15 22.43 25.91
C ALA A 376 10.30 21.73 26.68
N VAL A 377 10.01 21.20 27.87
CA VAL A 377 10.97 20.39 28.65
C VAL A 377 11.42 19.16 27.85
N GLN A 378 10.48 18.41 27.26
CA GLN A 378 10.78 17.25 26.41
C GLN A 378 11.64 17.63 25.19
N SER A 379 11.27 18.70 24.50
CA SER A 379 11.94 19.13 23.28
C SER A 379 13.36 19.62 23.55
N ARG A 380 13.58 20.27 24.71
CA ARG A 380 14.88 20.85 25.06
C ARG A 380 15.97 19.80 25.22
N TRP A 381 15.78 18.79 26.09
CA TRP A 381 16.82 17.78 26.32
C TRP A 381 17.09 16.94 25.06
N LYS A 382 16.04 16.67 24.26
CA LYS A 382 16.18 15.95 22.98
C LYS A 382 16.98 16.76 21.97
N ARG A 383 16.71 18.06 21.86
CA ARG A 383 17.45 18.98 20.99
C ARG A 383 18.92 19.03 21.40
N GLU A 384 19.20 19.24 22.68
CA GLU A 384 20.56 19.26 23.21
C GLU A 384 21.31 17.94 22.93
N LEU A 385 20.66 16.78 23.12
CA LEU A 385 21.26 15.48 22.78
C LEU A 385 21.46 15.29 21.27
N ARG A 386 20.56 15.81 20.44
CA ARG A 386 20.68 15.81 18.98
C ARG A 386 21.84 16.68 18.54
N ASP A 387 21.99 17.89 19.09
CA ASP A 387 23.08 18.80 18.77
C ASP A 387 24.44 18.19 19.13
N ARG A 388 24.53 17.52 20.30
CA ARG A 388 25.73 16.73 20.65
C ARG A 388 26.01 15.61 19.67
N THR A 389 24.97 14.92 19.20
CA THR A 389 25.08 13.85 18.21
C THR A 389 25.59 14.37 16.86
N LEU A 390 25.11 15.53 16.42
CA LEU A 390 25.54 16.17 15.18
C LEU A 390 26.97 16.70 15.25
N ALA A 391 27.37 17.26 16.41
CA ALA A 391 28.72 17.78 16.61
C ALA A 391 29.78 16.68 16.82
N HIS A 392 29.37 15.46 17.18
CA HIS A 392 30.31 14.39 17.49
C HIS A 392 30.86 13.72 16.20
N PRO A 393 32.20 13.54 16.04
CA PRO A 393 32.82 13.07 14.80
C PRO A 393 32.39 11.66 14.35
N ARG A 394 31.91 10.84 15.31
CA ARG A 394 31.35 9.49 15.06
C ARG A 394 29.81 9.43 15.14
N GLY A 395 29.15 10.58 15.14
CA GLY A 395 27.69 10.72 15.21
C GLY A 395 27.05 9.97 16.38
N ILE A 396 25.89 9.36 16.13
CA ILE A 396 25.10 8.57 17.10
C ILE A 396 25.95 7.50 17.80
N LYS A 397 26.81 6.79 17.05
CA LYS A 397 27.65 5.71 17.61
C LYS A 397 28.65 6.26 18.63
N GLY A 398 29.19 7.44 18.36
CA GLY A 398 30.12 8.12 19.26
C GLY A 398 29.46 8.50 20.58
N VAL A 399 28.36 9.24 20.51
CA VAL A 399 27.59 9.64 21.69
C VAL A 399 27.10 8.43 22.49
N ALA A 400 26.65 7.37 21.81
CA ALA A 400 26.25 6.14 22.50
C ALA A 400 27.42 5.49 23.29
N ASN A 401 28.63 5.51 22.75
CA ASN A 401 29.81 4.99 23.45
C ASN A 401 30.20 5.84 24.65
N GLU A 402 30.18 7.17 24.52
CA GLU A 402 30.44 8.09 25.63
C GLU A 402 29.42 7.89 26.76
N LEU A 403 28.13 7.78 26.43
CA LEU A 403 27.08 7.53 27.41
C LEU A 403 27.25 6.17 28.12
N ARG A 404 27.65 5.11 27.41
CA ARG A 404 28.00 3.82 28.04
C ARG A 404 29.20 3.96 28.97
N GLY A 405 30.23 4.69 28.57
CA GLY A 405 31.39 5.00 29.41
C GLY A 405 31.02 5.75 30.69
N LEU A 406 29.96 6.56 30.65
CA LEU A 406 29.39 7.26 31.80
C LEU A 406 28.37 6.44 32.60
N GLY A 407 28.15 5.17 32.23
CA GLY A 407 27.32 4.22 32.97
C GLY A 407 25.89 4.03 32.45
N ALA A 408 25.56 4.49 31.24
CA ALA A 408 24.28 4.17 30.61
C ALA A 408 24.25 2.69 30.17
N GLN A 409 23.18 1.98 30.50
CA GLN A 409 23.06 0.55 30.21
C GLN A 409 22.70 0.28 28.75
N THR A 410 21.73 1.03 28.21
CA THR A 410 21.21 0.77 26.84
C THR A 410 21.81 1.69 25.79
N ALA A 411 22.04 2.96 26.13
CA ALA A 411 22.57 3.99 25.23
C ALA A 411 21.92 3.99 23.83
N ASN A 412 20.60 3.83 23.77
CA ASN A 412 19.85 3.80 22.50
C ASN A 412 19.57 5.24 22.01
N VAL A 413 20.64 5.95 21.67
CA VAL A 413 20.61 7.40 21.35
C VAL A 413 19.68 7.69 20.17
N ALA A 414 19.70 6.85 19.13
CA ALA A 414 18.81 7.00 17.97
C ALA A 414 17.33 6.99 18.37
N TYR A 415 16.94 6.06 19.26
CA TYR A 415 15.58 6.02 19.78
C TYR A 415 15.29 7.21 20.70
N TRP A 416 16.23 7.59 21.57
CA TRP A 416 16.03 8.67 22.56
C TRP A 416 15.78 10.04 21.93
N ILE A 417 16.45 10.35 20.81
CA ILE A 417 16.26 11.60 20.06
C ILE A 417 15.06 11.58 19.10
N SER A 418 14.44 10.41 18.92
CA SER A 418 13.26 10.25 18.04
C SER A 418 12.01 10.89 18.66
N THR A 419 11.02 11.17 17.83
CA THR A 419 9.70 11.70 18.26
C THR A 419 8.97 10.72 19.18
N TRP A 420 9.11 9.42 18.93
CA TRP A 420 8.48 8.31 19.68
C TRP A 420 8.91 8.17 21.14
N CYS A 421 10.14 8.57 21.49
CA CYS A 421 10.64 8.42 22.87
C CYS A 421 10.18 9.59 23.74
N ILE A 422 9.30 9.38 24.72
CA ILE A 422 8.96 10.46 25.67
C ILE A 422 10.11 10.71 26.64
N ARG A 423 10.68 9.63 27.17
CA ARG A 423 11.83 9.57 28.08
C ARG A 423 12.49 8.21 27.94
N THR A 424 13.73 8.07 28.43
CA THR A 424 14.37 6.75 28.52
C THR A 424 13.54 5.80 29.39
N ARG A 425 13.73 4.48 29.22
CA ARG A 425 13.05 3.50 30.09
C ARG A 425 13.63 3.49 31.51
N SER A 426 14.94 3.59 31.61
CA SER A 426 15.68 3.59 32.88
C SER A 426 15.92 5.01 33.38
N ARG A 427 15.53 5.28 34.64
CA ARG A 427 15.83 6.54 35.34
C ARG A 427 17.34 6.77 35.42
N ASN A 428 18.12 5.70 35.60
CA ASN A 428 19.58 5.78 35.63
C ASN A 428 20.13 6.24 34.27
N ASP A 429 19.68 5.63 33.17
CA ASP A 429 20.09 6.05 31.82
C ASP A 429 19.73 7.52 31.55
N PHE A 430 18.57 7.98 32.02
CA PHE A 430 18.19 9.40 31.92
C PHE A 430 19.15 10.30 32.71
N GLY A 431 19.49 9.92 33.93
CA GLY A 431 20.44 10.65 34.77
C GLY A 431 21.84 10.73 34.14
N VAL A 432 22.28 9.68 33.44
CA VAL A 432 23.52 9.69 32.66
C VAL A 432 23.41 10.68 31.50
N VAL A 433 22.32 10.65 30.73
CA VAL A 433 22.09 11.61 29.63
C VAL A 433 22.11 13.05 30.14
N MET A 434 21.39 13.35 31.21
CA MET A 434 21.33 14.72 31.76
C MET A 434 22.69 15.18 32.28
N ARG A 435 23.49 14.30 32.90
CA ARG A 435 24.89 14.62 33.29
C ARG A 435 25.77 14.87 32.07
N TYR A 436 25.66 14.05 31.04
CA TYR A 436 26.37 14.22 29.77
C TYR A 436 26.06 15.57 29.11
N LEU A 437 24.82 16.04 29.22
CA LEU A 437 24.38 17.36 28.74
C LEU A 437 24.76 18.53 29.69
N GLY A 438 25.43 18.26 30.81
CA GLY A 438 25.81 19.28 31.80
C GLY A 438 24.68 19.74 32.72
N ARG A 439 23.57 19.00 32.77
CA ARG A 439 22.32 19.38 33.47
C ARG A 439 21.87 18.33 34.48
N GLY A 440 22.84 17.62 35.07
CA GLY A 440 22.59 16.55 36.03
C GLY A 440 21.71 16.97 37.22
N GLN A 441 21.82 18.22 37.67
CA GLN A 441 21.04 18.74 38.80
C GLN A 441 19.53 18.86 38.50
N GLU A 442 19.16 18.99 37.23
CA GLU A 442 17.74 19.07 36.82
C GLU A 442 17.14 17.69 36.52
N ALA A 443 17.94 16.62 36.56
CA ALA A 443 17.56 15.32 36.04
C ALA A 443 16.31 14.75 36.71
N GLU A 444 16.18 14.92 38.03
CA GLU A 444 15.01 14.41 38.77
C GLU A 444 13.72 15.14 38.40
N GLN A 445 13.76 16.47 38.35
CA GLN A 445 12.60 17.29 38.03
C GLN A 445 12.16 17.05 36.58
N VAL A 446 13.10 17.02 35.64
CA VAL A 446 12.80 16.73 34.23
C VAL A 446 12.23 15.32 34.08
N TRP A 447 12.79 14.33 34.78
CA TRP A 447 12.26 12.96 34.75
C TRP A 447 10.81 12.88 35.27
N ALA A 448 10.50 13.60 36.35
CA ALA A 448 9.14 13.68 36.90
C ALA A 448 8.17 14.36 35.92
N ASP A 449 8.58 15.46 35.29
CA ASP A 449 7.79 16.15 34.25
C ASP A 449 7.52 15.24 33.05
N LEU A 450 8.54 14.52 32.56
CA LEU A 450 8.37 13.56 31.46
C LEU A 450 7.54 12.34 31.87
N ALA A 451 7.53 11.95 33.15
CA ALA A 451 6.64 10.92 33.65
C ALA A 451 5.16 11.35 33.59
N ARG A 452 4.85 12.65 33.74
CA ARG A 452 3.50 13.19 33.53
C ARG A 452 3.08 13.07 32.07
N VAL A 453 3.98 13.45 31.13
CA VAL A 453 3.74 13.30 29.68
C VAL A 453 3.53 11.83 29.31
N ASP A 454 4.39 10.94 29.81
CA ASP A 454 4.27 9.49 29.58
C ASP A 454 2.99 8.91 30.17
N SER A 455 2.56 9.38 31.35
CA SER A 455 1.31 8.96 31.98
C SER A 455 0.09 9.43 31.18
N ALA A 456 0.07 10.69 30.74
CA ALA A 456 -0.98 11.24 29.89
C ALA A 456 -1.07 10.45 28.57
N HIS A 457 0.07 10.19 27.92
CA HIS A 457 0.14 9.40 26.69
C HIS A 457 -0.37 7.97 26.89
N ARG A 458 -0.01 7.30 28.00
CA ARG A 458 -0.54 5.97 28.34
C ARG A 458 -2.03 6.00 28.69
N ARG A 459 -2.54 7.07 29.30
CA ARG A 459 -3.96 7.25 29.60
C ARG A 459 -4.78 7.49 28.33
N SER A 460 -4.26 8.27 27.38
CA SER A 460 -4.87 8.48 26.06
C SER A 460 -5.02 7.18 25.27
N GLY A 461 -4.11 6.21 25.47
CA GLY A 461 -4.20 4.88 24.88
C GLY A 461 -5.12 3.90 25.61
N ARG A 462 -5.31 4.04 26.93
CA ARG A 462 -5.92 2.99 27.79
C ARG A 462 -7.40 2.69 27.56
N ASN A 463 -8.16 3.61 26.94
CA ASN A 463 -9.60 3.43 26.73
C ASN A 463 -9.95 3.37 25.23
N SER A 464 -8.98 3.13 24.35
CA SER A 464 -9.27 3.11 22.91
C SER A 464 -10.18 1.97 22.50
N VAL A 465 -10.09 0.82 23.19
CA VAL A 465 -10.98 -0.32 23.00
C VAL A 465 -12.41 0.06 23.37
N ASP A 466 -12.65 0.49 24.61
CA ASP A 466 -14.00 0.83 25.10
C ASP A 466 -14.65 1.94 24.27
N ARG A 467 -13.88 2.95 23.88
CA ARG A 467 -14.40 4.07 23.07
C ARG A 467 -14.75 3.64 21.66
N LEU A 468 -13.94 2.77 21.04
CA LEU A 468 -14.25 2.24 19.72
C LEU A 468 -15.46 1.30 19.79
N GLU A 469 -15.52 0.43 20.78
CA GLU A 469 -16.66 -0.46 21.03
C GLU A 469 -17.96 0.34 21.20
N ALA A 470 -17.93 1.44 21.97
CA ALA A 470 -19.08 2.33 22.14
C ALA A 470 -19.47 3.09 20.86
N ALA A 471 -18.54 3.29 19.93
CA ALA A 471 -18.80 3.95 18.65
C ALA A 471 -19.36 2.99 17.58
N LEU A 472 -19.31 1.67 17.79
CA LEU A 472 -19.83 0.68 16.85
C LEU A 472 -21.36 0.60 16.92
N SER A 473 -22.02 1.04 15.86
CA SER A 473 -23.47 0.89 15.67
C SER A 473 -23.81 -0.39 14.90
N SER A 474 -25.08 -0.83 14.96
CA SER A 474 -25.56 -1.95 14.12
C SER A 474 -25.31 -1.68 12.63
N ARG A 475 -25.54 -0.43 12.18
CA ARG A 475 -25.25 -0.01 10.80
C ARG A 475 -23.77 -0.17 10.45
N SER A 476 -22.87 0.24 11.34
CA SER A 476 -21.43 0.10 11.14
C SER A 476 -21.04 -1.37 11.01
N LEU A 477 -21.57 -2.25 11.87
CA LEU A 477 -21.33 -3.68 11.80
C LEU A 477 -21.87 -4.29 10.49
N ASP A 478 -23.04 -3.87 10.04
CA ASP A 478 -23.59 -4.34 8.76
C ASP A 478 -22.76 -3.86 7.56
N GLN A 479 -22.24 -2.63 7.61
CA GLN A 479 -21.29 -2.13 6.62
C GLN A 479 -19.98 -2.94 6.60
N LEU A 480 -19.45 -3.31 7.77
CA LEU A 480 -18.27 -4.17 7.84
C LEU A 480 -18.54 -5.56 7.24
N ARG A 481 -19.70 -6.16 7.52
CA ARG A 481 -20.06 -7.49 6.99
C ARG A 481 -20.23 -7.51 5.47
N HIS A 482 -20.87 -6.48 4.91
CA HIS A 482 -21.23 -6.46 3.48
C HIS A 482 -20.22 -5.70 2.62
N GLY A 483 -19.78 -4.52 3.09
CA GLY A 483 -18.86 -3.65 2.39
C GLY A 483 -17.39 -3.93 2.71
N GLY A 484 -17.08 -4.53 3.86
CA GLY A 484 -15.72 -4.78 4.31
C GLY A 484 -15.07 -3.58 5.02
N TRP A 485 -15.74 -2.44 5.09
CA TRP A 485 -15.22 -1.25 5.75
C TRP A 485 -16.33 -0.30 6.21
N CYS A 486 -16.00 0.58 7.16
CA CYS A 486 -16.84 1.71 7.54
C CYS A 486 -15.99 2.81 8.22
N GLU A 487 -16.50 4.03 8.23
CA GLU A 487 -15.97 5.10 9.08
C GLU A 487 -16.75 5.20 10.39
N VAL A 488 -16.03 5.41 11.48
CA VAL A 488 -16.62 5.65 12.81
C VAL A 488 -16.01 6.88 13.46
N ARG A 489 -16.85 7.69 14.09
CA ARG A 489 -16.40 8.82 14.90
C ARG A 489 -16.33 8.40 16.36
N VAL A 490 -15.12 8.33 16.87
CA VAL A 490 -14.86 7.98 18.27
C VAL A 490 -14.81 9.26 19.10
N GLN A 491 -15.51 9.27 20.24
CA GLN A 491 -15.54 10.45 21.11
C GLN A 491 -14.11 10.79 21.61
N GLY A 492 -13.72 12.05 21.41
CA GLY A 492 -12.40 12.55 21.78
C GLY A 492 -11.27 12.07 20.87
N ALA A 493 -11.56 11.64 19.64
CA ALA A 493 -10.56 11.48 18.58
C ALA A 493 -10.52 12.73 17.69
N SER A 494 -9.35 13.08 17.15
CA SER A 494 -9.17 14.28 16.29
C SER A 494 -9.75 14.12 14.87
N GLY A 495 -10.26 12.93 14.53
CA GLY A 495 -10.84 12.61 13.23
C GLY A 495 -11.56 11.26 13.22
N PRO A 496 -12.19 10.88 12.10
CA PRO A 496 -12.79 9.56 11.95
C PRO A 496 -11.71 8.46 12.02
N LEU A 497 -12.07 7.32 12.61
CA LEU A 497 -11.35 6.07 12.39
C LEU A 497 -11.97 5.33 11.22
N VAL A 498 -11.12 4.77 10.36
CA VAL A 498 -11.54 3.87 9.30
C VAL A 498 -11.35 2.46 9.84
N ILE A 499 -12.43 1.69 9.92
CA ILE A 499 -12.36 0.26 10.19
C ILE A 499 -12.48 -0.42 8.84
N THR A 500 -11.46 -1.16 8.43
CA THR A 500 -11.41 -1.77 7.11
C THR A 500 -10.75 -3.15 7.17
N ARG A 501 -11.27 -4.07 6.36
CA ARG A 501 -10.75 -5.43 6.25
C ARG A 501 -9.43 -5.41 5.51
N LEU A 502 -8.45 -6.13 6.05
CA LEU A 502 -7.22 -6.46 5.34
C LEU A 502 -7.59 -7.47 4.25
N ASP A 503 -7.58 -7.04 2.99
CA ASP A 503 -7.93 -7.93 1.87
C ASP A 503 -6.73 -8.80 1.50
N GLU A 504 -5.54 -8.19 1.35
CA GLU A 504 -4.33 -8.93 1.00
C GLU A 504 -3.04 -8.17 1.35
N PHE A 505 -1.91 -8.85 1.17
CA PHE A 505 -0.59 -8.24 1.21
C PHE A 505 -0.02 -8.14 -0.19
N ILE A 506 0.43 -6.94 -0.56
CA ILE A 506 1.18 -6.75 -1.79
C ILE A 506 2.55 -7.45 -1.64
N PRO A 507 3.03 -8.18 -2.66
CA PRO A 507 4.31 -8.87 -2.60
C PRO A 507 5.48 -7.93 -2.27
N GLY A 508 6.42 -8.44 -1.47
CA GLY A 508 7.65 -7.73 -1.10
C GLY A 508 7.76 -7.34 0.38
N ILE A 509 8.99 -7.02 0.77
CA ILE A 509 9.33 -6.49 2.09
C ILE A 509 10.08 -5.18 1.88
N HIS A 510 9.58 -4.11 2.49
CA HIS A 510 10.08 -2.77 2.26
C HIS A 510 10.67 -2.18 3.54
N LYS A 511 11.66 -1.30 3.38
CA LYS A 511 12.24 -0.53 4.48
C LYS A 511 11.60 0.85 4.48
N VAL A 512 10.84 1.15 5.53
CA VAL A 512 10.07 2.40 5.64
C VAL A 512 10.35 3.13 6.95
N PRO A 513 10.18 4.45 7.00
CA PRO A 513 10.25 5.20 8.25
C PRO A 513 9.20 4.77 9.28
N ALA A 514 9.47 5.03 10.57
CA ALA A 514 8.56 4.65 11.65
C ALA A 514 7.19 5.33 11.58
N HIS A 515 7.14 6.59 11.14
CA HIS A 515 5.90 7.39 11.12
C HIS A 515 4.90 6.91 10.06
N SER A 516 5.36 6.19 9.03
CA SER A 516 4.52 5.65 7.96
C SER A 516 3.84 4.34 8.35
N LEU A 517 4.28 3.68 9.43
CA LEU A 517 3.71 2.41 9.88
C LEU A 517 2.30 2.59 10.46
N CYS A 518 1.43 1.61 10.22
CA CYS A 518 0.07 1.52 10.77
C CYS A 518 -0.79 2.79 10.56
N THR A 519 -0.51 3.55 9.50
CA THR A 519 -1.27 4.73 9.09
C THR A 519 -1.93 4.44 7.75
N LEU A 520 -3.16 4.91 7.58
CA LEU A 520 -3.88 4.74 6.33
C LEU A 520 -3.21 5.59 5.24
N LEU A 521 -2.93 4.99 4.10
CA LEU A 521 -2.36 5.62 2.92
C LEU A 521 -3.39 5.53 1.79
N HIS A 522 -3.90 6.66 1.33
CA HIS A 522 -4.69 6.70 0.10
C HIS A 522 -3.76 6.96 -1.07
N SER A 523 -3.96 6.27 -2.18
CA SER A 523 -3.29 6.58 -3.46
C SER A 523 -3.77 7.92 -4.09
N GLU A 524 -4.46 8.77 -3.31
CA GLU A 524 -5.07 10.04 -3.72
C GLU A 524 -4.66 11.22 -2.83
N ASP A 525 -3.85 11.03 -1.79
CA ASP A 525 -3.36 12.13 -0.96
C ASP A 525 -2.19 12.87 -1.66
N ASN A 526 -2.46 13.47 -2.83
CA ASN A 526 -1.84 14.69 -3.38
C ASN A 526 -2.54 15.19 -4.66
#